data_AF-A0A2D9WK86-F1
#
_entry.id   AF-A0A2D9WK86-F1
#
_cell.length_a   1.000
_cell.length_b   1.000
_cell.length_c   1.000
_cell.angle_alpha   90.00
_cell.angle_beta   90.00
_cell.angle_gamma   90.00
#
_symmetry.space_group_name_H-M   'P 1'
#
loop_
_entity.id
_entity.type
_entity.pdbx_description
1 polymer ?
#
loop_
_entity_poly.entity_id
_entity_poly.type
_entity_poly.pdbx_seq_one_letter_code
_entity_poly.pdbx_strand_id
1 'polypeptide(L)'
;MSWEQIAIIAQICTGGATLIVALFLAAQIRLQMRALDRAHEDAERELLFSSREMAQSLLTARNTNDSLFNAVNKGFSGMDNLKSADERLRYFTYMRSIYQWLVTDWRLGRHRQNYDDFLDDIRNILAPVGGRDYYKQYGRDRFRLVSDELVFISDQIYEEVRESTVFSNVNENAVAKNQTNK
;
A
#
# COMPACT_ATOMS: atom_id res chain seq x y z
N MET A 1 23.56 71.17 -12.91
CA MET A 1 22.68 69.99 -13.10
C MET A 1 21.36 70.31 -12.44
N SER A 2 20.24 70.28 -13.15
CA SER A 2 18.92 70.59 -12.57
C SER A 2 18.42 69.42 -11.72
N TRP A 3 17.59 69.70 -10.72
CA TRP A 3 16.99 68.68 -9.83
C TRP A 3 16.26 67.56 -10.61
N GLU A 4 15.64 67.90 -11.75
CA GLU A 4 14.98 66.94 -12.64
C GLU A 4 15.95 65.92 -13.24
N GLN A 5 17.16 66.33 -13.63
CA GLN A 5 18.17 65.42 -14.19
C GLN A 5 18.65 64.42 -13.15
N ILE A 6 18.81 64.85 -11.89
CA ILE A 6 19.21 64.00 -10.78
C ILE A 6 18.10 62.99 -10.46
N ALA A 7 16.84 63.43 -10.46
CA ALA A 7 15.69 62.55 -10.23
C ALA A 7 15.55 61.47 -11.30
N ILE A 8 15.75 61.81 -12.58
CA ILE A 8 15.71 60.84 -13.69
C ILE A 8 16.83 59.79 -13.53
N ILE A 9 18.06 60.21 -13.21
CA ILE A 9 19.18 59.28 -13.00
C ILE A 9 18.90 58.37 -11.80
N ALA A 10 18.42 58.92 -10.69
CA ALA A 10 18.08 58.14 -9.51
C ALA A 10 17.01 57.08 -9.83
N GLN A 11 15.97 57.44 -10.59
CA GLN A 11 14.91 56.51 -10.97
C GLN A 11 15.41 55.38 -11.89
N ILE A 12 16.30 55.69 -12.83
CA ILE A 12 16.94 54.67 -13.69
C ILE A 12 17.79 53.73 -12.83
N CYS A 13 18.56 54.25 -11.87
CA CYS A 13 19.34 53.43 -10.94
C CYS A 13 18.44 52.55 -10.06
N THR A 14 17.35 53.08 -9.53
CA THR A 14 16.39 52.32 -8.72
C THR A 14 15.69 51.25 -9.55
N GLY A 15 15.20 51.58 -10.74
CA GLY A 15 14.57 50.61 -11.65
C GLY A 15 15.53 49.51 -12.08
N GLY A 16 16.80 49.86 -12.34
CA GLY A 16 17.87 48.90 -12.61
C GLY A 16 18.13 47.97 -11.43
N ALA A 17 18.19 48.51 -10.21
CA ALA A 17 18.36 47.71 -8.99
C ALA A 17 17.17 46.75 -8.77
N THR A 18 15.93 47.21 -8.95
CA THR A 18 14.74 46.36 -8.87
C THR A 18 14.75 45.25 -9.92
N LEU A 19 15.19 45.55 -11.14
CA LEU A 19 15.27 44.57 -12.22
C LEU A 19 16.30 43.48 -11.91
N ILE A 20 17.47 43.84 -11.37
CA ILE A 20 18.49 42.88 -10.94
C ILE A 20 17.93 41.94 -9.86
N VAL A 21 17.27 42.49 -8.84
CA VAL A 21 16.64 41.71 -7.77
C VAL A 21 15.55 40.78 -8.32
N ALA A 22 14.71 41.28 -9.24
CA ALA A 22 13.66 40.48 -9.88
C ALA A 22 14.24 39.31 -10.70
N LEU A 23 15.32 39.53 -11.45
CA LEU A 23 16.01 38.45 -12.17
C LEU A 23 16.58 37.39 -11.24
N PHE A 24 17.16 37.81 -10.10
CA PHE A 24 17.69 36.90 -9.10
C PHE A 24 16.57 36.05 -8.47
N LEU A 25 15.45 36.67 -8.09
CA LEU A 25 14.25 35.96 -7.59
C LEU A 25 13.69 34.98 -8.62
N ALA A 26 13.60 35.39 -9.89
CA ALA A 26 13.13 34.50 -10.95
C ALA A 26 14.04 33.28 -11.14
N ALA A 27 15.36 33.47 -11.03
CA ALA A 27 16.32 32.37 -11.05
C ALA A 27 16.17 31.44 -9.83
N GLN A 28 15.98 32.01 -8.63
CA GLN A 28 15.72 31.24 -7.41
C GLN A 28 14.46 30.39 -7.52
N ILE A 29 13.36 30.96 -8.02
CA ILE A 29 12.09 30.23 -8.21
C ILE A 29 12.30 29.03 -9.14
N ARG A 30 13.01 29.22 -10.26
CA ARG A 30 13.31 28.10 -11.17
C ARG A 30 14.13 26.99 -10.52
N LEU A 31 15.09 27.32 -9.67
CA LEU A 31 15.87 26.33 -8.93
C LEU A 31 15.02 25.61 -7.88
N GLN A 32 14.14 26.35 -7.18
CA GLN A 32 13.22 25.80 -6.19
C GLN A 32 12.20 24.84 -6.82
N MET A 33 11.64 25.19 -7.98
CA MET A 33 10.72 24.29 -8.70
C MET A 33 11.39 22.96 -9.03
N ARG A 34 12.62 22.99 -9.56
CA ARG A 34 13.36 21.75 -9.84
C ARG A 34 13.69 20.94 -8.59
N ALA A 35 13.97 21.60 -7.46
CA ALA A 35 14.21 20.92 -6.19
C ALA A 35 12.93 20.29 -5.64
N LEU A 36 11.79 20.99 -5.78
CA LEU A 36 10.48 20.50 -5.39
C LEU A 36 10.06 19.29 -6.23
N ASP A 37 10.27 19.34 -7.55
CA ASP A 37 9.96 18.22 -8.46
C ASP A 37 10.74 16.96 -8.06
N ARG A 38 12.05 17.11 -7.75
CA ARG A 38 12.87 15.99 -7.25
C ARG A 38 12.40 15.49 -5.88
N ALA A 39 12.10 16.40 -4.97
CA ALA A 39 11.60 16.03 -3.65
C ALA A 39 10.25 15.31 -3.73
N HIS A 40 9.40 15.67 -4.69
CA HIS A 40 8.14 14.97 -4.95
C HIS A 40 8.40 13.55 -5.46
N GLU A 41 9.27 13.39 -6.46
CA GLU A 41 9.64 12.07 -6.99
C GLU A 41 10.28 11.18 -5.91
N ASP A 42 11.15 11.73 -5.07
CA ASP A 42 11.77 10.98 -3.98
C ASP A 42 10.74 10.60 -2.90
N ALA A 43 9.83 11.50 -2.56
CA ALA A 43 8.75 11.21 -1.60
C ALA A 43 7.82 10.10 -2.12
N GLU A 44 7.49 10.11 -3.41
CA GLU A 44 6.72 9.02 -4.02
C GLU A 44 7.48 7.69 -3.91
N ARG A 45 8.78 7.66 -4.27
CA ARG A 45 9.61 6.46 -4.16
C ARG A 45 9.72 5.95 -2.73
N GLU A 46 9.89 6.83 -1.75
CA GLU A 46 9.97 6.47 -0.33
C GLU A 46 8.67 5.82 0.15
N LEU A 47 7.51 6.38 -0.23
CA LEU A 47 6.20 5.78 0.06
C LEU A 47 6.04 4.39 -0.57
N LEU A 48 6.52 4.20 -1.81
CA LEU A 48 6.54 2.88 -2.46
C LEU A 48 7.39 1.89 -1.67
N PHE A 49 8.61 2.27 -1.29
CA PHE A 49 9.53 1.43 -0.52
C PHE A 49 8.95 1.07 0.85
N SER A 50 8.40 2.04 1.58
CA SER A 50 7.80 1.81 2.90
C SER A 50 6.62 0.83 2.85
N SER A 51 5.74 0.95 1.85
CA SER A 51 4.63 -0.02 1.70
C SER A 51 5.15 -1.43 1.37
N ARG A 52 6.18 -1.56 0.52
CA ARG A 52 6.81 -2.87 0.25
C ARG A 52 7.50 -3.46 1.48
N GLU A 53 8.17 -2.63 2.27
CA GLU A 53 8.77 -3.05 3.54
C GLU A 53 7.70 -3.54 4.51
N MET A 54 6.53 -2.88 4.58
CA MET A 54 5.39 -3.33 5.37
C MET A 54 4.94 -4.74 4.94
N ALA A 55 4.75 -4.97 3.64
CA ALA A 55 4.40 -6.29 3.12
C ALA A 55 5.43 -7.37 3.50
N GLN A 56 6.71 -7.08 3.26
CA GLN A 56 7.81 -8.00 3.55
C GLN A 56 7.95 -8.29 5.05
N SER A 57 7.72 -7.29 5.90
CA SER A 57 7.76 -7.45 7.36
C SER A 57 6.66 -8.39 7.86
N LEU A 58 5.46 -8.33 7.27
CA LEU A 58 4.35 -9.22 7.61
C LEU A 58 4.64 -10.66 7.20
N LEU A 59 5.18 -10.87 6.00
CA LEU A 59 5.60 -12.19 5.53
C LEU A 59 6.73 -12.75 6.39
N THR A 60 7.72 -11.92 6.72
CA THR A 60 8.84 -12.32 7.57
C THR A 60 8.36 -12.68 8.97
N ALA A 61 7.51 -11.86 9.60
CA ALA A 61 6.94 -12.13 10.92
C ALA A 61 6.14 -13.45 10.94
N ARG A 62 5.38 -13.74 9.88
CA ARG A 62 4.68 -15.03 9.75
C ARG A 62 5.65 -16.20 9.68
N ASN A 63 6.73 -16.09 8.90
CA ASN A 63 7.62 -17.21 8.63
C ASN A 63 8.71 -17.43 9.70
N THR A 64 8.98 -16.45 10.56
CA THR A 64 9.96 -16.57 11.66
C THR A 64 9.34 -16.91 13.01
N ASN A 65 8.01 -16.86 13.12
CA ASN A 65 7.29 -17.18 14.34
C ASN A 65 6.37 -18.39 14.14
N ASP A 66 6.79 -19.55 14.64
CA ASP A 66 6.05 -20.81 14.49
C ASP A 66 4.61 -20.75 15.00
N SER A 67 4.36 -20.03 16.11
CA SER A 67 3.01 -19.89 16.66
C SER A 67 2.10 -19.10 15.72
N LEU A 68 2.62 -18.04 15.10
CA LEU A 68 1.89 -17.24 14.12
C LEU A 68 1.71 -18.01 12.81
N PHE A 69 2.77 -18.66 12.32
CA PHE A 69 2.73 -19.52 11.13
C PHE A 69 1.62 -20.57 11.25
N ASN A 70 1.59 -21.29 12.37
CA ASN A 70 0.61 -22.35 12.60
C ASN A 70 -0.81 -21.80 12.74
N ALA A 71 -1.00 -20.70 13.47
CA ALA A 71 -2.30 -20.05 13.59
C ALA A 71 -2.81 -19.57 12.22
N VAL A 72 -1.94 -18.95 11.41
CA VAL A 72 -2.31 -18.45 10.08
C VAL A 72 -2.65 -19.58 9.13
N ASN A 73 -1.86 -20.66 9.10
CA ASN A 73 -2.14 -21.81 8.25
C ASN A 73 -3.46 -22.49 8.63
N LYS A 74 -3.72 -22.68 9.93
CA LYS A 74 -5.01 -23.20 10.41
C LYS A 74 -6.17 -22.30 10.00
N GLY A 75 -6.03 -21.00 10.22
CA GLY A 75 -7.02 -20.00 9.83
C GLY A 75 -7.29 -20.02 8.33
N PHE A 76 -6.25 -20.09 7.49
CA PHE A 76 -6.38 -20.18 6.03
C PHE A 76 -7.07 -21.45 5.54
N SER A 77 -6.94 -22.57 6.23
CA SER A 77 -7.73 -23.78 5.95
C SER A 77 -9.20 -23.67 6.38
N GLY A 78 -9.58 -22.60 7.09
CA GLY A 78 -10.94 -22.29 7.51
C GLY A 78 -10.95 -21.67 8.91
N MET A 79 -11.68 -20.57 9.11
CA MET A 79 -11.65 -19.85 10.39
C MET A 79 -12.18 -20.69 11.56
N ASP A 80 -13.06 -21.65 11.30
CA ASP A 80 -13.60 -22.57 12.32
C ASP A 80 -12.54 -23.52 12.91
N ASN A 81 -11.39 -23.69 12.24
CA ASN A 81 -10.28 -24.50 12.74
C ASN A 81 -9.50 -23.81 13.88
N LEU A 82 -9.70 -22.51 14.08
CA LEU A 82 -9.08 -21.74 15.16
C LEU A 82 -9.84 -22.01 16.46
N LYS A 83 -9.33 -22.96 17.27
CA LYS A 83 -10.02 -23.42 18.48
C LYS A 83 -9.61 -22.62 19.72
N SER A 84 -8.36 -22.18 19.79
CA SER A 84 -7.89 -21.38 20.94
C SER A 84 -8.10 -19.88 20.70
N ALA A 85 -8.29 -19.14 21.80
CA ALA A 85 -8.39 -17.68 21.74
C ALA A 85 -7.10 -17.02 21.22
N ASP A 86 -5.94 -17.58 21.56
CA ASP A 86 -4.63 -17.10 21.09
C ASP A 86 -4.45 -17.30 19.58
N GLU A 87 -4.83 -18.47 19.04
CA GLU A 87 -4.78 -18.74 17.59
C GLU A 87 -5.68 -17.77 16.82
N ARG A 88 -6.90 -17.53 17.33
CA ARG A 88 -7.82 -16.55 16.76
C ARG A 88 -7.19 -15.17 16.76
N LEU A 89 -6.70 -14.71 17.91
CA LEU A 89 -6.11 -13.37 18.03
C LEU A 89 -4.95 -13.17 17.05
N ARG A 90 -4.05 -14.14 16.94
CA ARG A 90 -2.91 -14.10 15.99
C ARG A 90 -3.40 -14.00 14.55
N TYR A 91 -4.33 -14.86 14.15
CA TYR A 91 -4.87 -14.87 12.79
C TYR A 91 -5.60 -13.58 12.45
N PHE A 92 -6.55 -13.14 13.30
CA PHE A 92 -7.34 -11.92 13.05
C PHE A 92 -6.45 -10.68 13.01
N THR A 93 -5.42 -10.62 13.85
CA THR A 93 -4.44 -9.51 13.84
C THR A 93 -3.63 -9.52 12.55
N TYR A 94 -3.13 -10.67 12.13
CA TYR A 94 -2.39 -10.82 10.87
C TYR A 94 -3.23 -10.40 9.66
N MET A 95 -4.47 -10.92 9.56
CA MET A 95 -5.40 -10.56 8.50
C MET A 95 -5.74 -9.07 8.52
N ARG A 96 -5.99 -8.49 9.70
CA ARG A 96 -6.25 -7.06 9.83
C ARG A 96 -5.06 -6.22 9.32
N SER A 97 -3.83 -6.62 9.62
CA SER A 97 -2.62 -5.93 9.17
C SER A 97 -2.44 -6.01 7.66
N ILE A 98 -2.72 -7.16 7.05
CA ILE A 98 -2.72 -7.32 5.59
C ILE A 98 -3.74 -6.39 4.94
N TYR A 99 -4.99 -6.40 5.42
CA TYR A 99 -6.03 -5.54 4.86
C TYR A 99 -5.72 -4.05 5.07
N GLN A 100 -5.05 -3.70 6.18
CA GLN A 100 -4.56 -2.33 6.38
C GLN A 100 -3.52 -1.96 5.34
N TRP A 101 -2.57 -2.85 5.06
CA TRP A 101 -1.56 -2.65 4.03
C TRP A 101 -2.20 -2.47 2.64
N LEU A 102 -3.11 -3.35 2.22
CA LEU A 102 -3.81 -3.22 0.93
C LEU A 102 -4.59 -1.91 0.80
N VAL A 103 -5.28 -1.48 1.87
CA VAL A 103 -5.97 -0.19 1.89
C VAL A 103 -5.01 0.98 1.76
N THR A 104 -3.87 0.93 2.45
CA THR A 104 -2.82 1.94 2.32
C THR A 104 -2.27 1.96 0.89
N ASP A 105 -2.00 0.79 0.31
CA ASP A 105 -1.49 0.66 -1.07
C ASP A 105 -2.47 1.23 -2.10
N TRP A 106 -3.77 0.96 -1.91
CA TRP A 106 -4.83 1.55 -2.71
C TRP A 106 -4.85 3.08 -2.62
N ARG A 107 -4.82 3.62 -1.39
CA ARG A 107 -4.85 5.08 -1.14
C ARG A 107 -3.64 5.81 -1.72
N LEU A 108 -2.48 5.17 -1.73
CA LEU A 108 -1.26 5.70 -2.34
C LEU A 108 -1.30 5.65 -3.88
N GLY A 109 -2.33 5.07 -4.48
CA GLY A 109 -2.44 4.98 -5.94
C GLY A 109 -1.46 3.98 -6.56
N ARG A 110 -0.85 3.09 -5.77
CA ARG A 110 0.17 2.14 -6.24
C ARG A 110 -0.35 1.14 -7.26
N HIS A 111 -1.61 0.75 -7.11
CA HIS A 111 -2.35 -0.05 -8.09
C HIS A 111 -2.31 0.57 -9.51
N ARG A 112 -2.07 1.88 -9.66
CA ARG A 112 -1.94 2.51 -10.99
C ARG A 112 -0.61 2.22 -11.68
N GLN A 113 0.45 1.93 -10.93
CA GLN A 113 1.76 1.62 -11.49
C GLN A 113 1.91 0.12 -11.76
N ASN A 114 1.49 -0.73 -10.82
CA ASN A 114 1.50 -2.19 -10.95
C ASN A 114 0.14 -2.75 -10.52
N TYR A 115 -0.83 -2.68 -11.44
CA TYR A 115 -2.18 -3.15 -11.17
C TYR A 115 -2.22 -4.67 -10.97
N ASP A 116 -1.52 -5.41 -11.82
CA ASP A 116 -1.52 -6.89 -11.79
C ASP A 116 -0.96 -7.44 -10.47
N ASP A 117 0.16 -6.89 -9.99
CA ASP A 117 0.73 -7.29 -8.68
C ASP A 117 -0.28 -7.09 -7.54
N PHE A 118 -1.01 -5.97 -7.55
CA PHE A 118 -2.01 -5.66 -6.53
C PHE A 118 -3.20 -6.63 -6.60
N LEU A 119 -3.64 -7.00 -7.81
CA LEU A 119 -4.67 -8.02 -8.00
C LEU A 119 -4.20 -9.39 -7.49
N ASP A 120 -2.95 -9.76 -7.76
CA ASP A 120 -2.37 -11.02 -7.29
C ASP A 120 -2.23 -11.04 -5.76
N ASP A 121 -1.92 -9.92 -5.12
CA ASP A 121 -1.92 -9.83 -3.66
C ASP A 121 -3.31 -10.11 -3.07
N ILE A 122 -4.35 -9.48 -3.62
CA ILE A 122 -5.75 -9.75 -3.22
C ILE A 122 -6.10 -11.23 -3.48
N ARG A 123 -5.75 -11.74 -4.66
CA ARG A 123 -6.00 -13.15 -5.04
C ARG A 123 -5.32 -14.10 -4.08
N ASN A 124 -4.07 -13.86 -3.67
CA ASN A 124 -3.34 -14.69 -2.72
C ASN A 124 -3.99 -14.71 -1.33
N ILE A 125 -4.62 -13.61 -0.92
CA ILE A 125 -5.32 -13.51 0.37
C ILE A 125 -6.69 -14.19 0.30
N LEU A 126 -7.36 -14.17 -0.86
CA LEU A 126 -8.66 -14.81 -1.07
C LEU A 126 -8.56 -16.27 -1.55
N ALA A 127 -7.38 -16.74 -1.98
CA ALA A 127 -7.12 -18.12 -2.39
C ALA A 127 -7.47 -19.15 -1.29
N PRO A 128 -7.13 -18.93 -0.01
CA PRO A 128 -7.50 -19.83 1.07
C PRO A 128 -8.94 -19.65 1.52
N VAL A 129 -9.56 -20.74 2.01
CA VAL A 129 -10.94 -20.74 2.53
C VAL A 129 -11.13 -19.70 3.62
N GLY A 130 -10.25 -19.69 4.64
CA GLY A 130 -10.38 -18.71 5.71
C GLY A 130 -10.14 -17.26 5.27
N GLY A 131 -9.35 -17.06 4.22
CA GLY A 131 -9.18 -15.75 3.61
C GLY A 131 -10.49 -15.20 3.04
N ARG A 132 -11.25 -16.07 2.36
CA ARG A 132 -12.62 -15.76 1.88
C ARG A 132 -13.59 -15.55 3.02
N ASP A 133 -13.54 -16.39 4.05
CA ASP A 133 -14.42 -16.24 5.21
C ASP A 133 -14.17 -14.88 5.90
N TYR A 134 -12.90 -14.52 6.08
CA TYR A 134 -12.51 -13.24 6.66
C TYR A 134 -12.96 -12.07 5.77
N TYR A 135 -12.79 -12.17 4.46
CA TYR A 135 -13.26 -11.16 3.52
C TYR A 135 -14.75 -10.91 3.68
N LYS A 136 -15.55 -11.97 3.64
CA LYS A 136 -17.01 -11.90 3.73
C LYS A 136 -17.48 -11.32 5.08
N GLN A 137 -16.81 -11.66 6.18
CA GLN A 137 -17.21 -11.22 7.52
C GLN A 137 -16.70 -9.82 7.90
N TYR A 138 -15.50 -9.44 7.44
CA TYR A 138 -14.81 -8.24 7.94
C TYR A 138 -14.13 -7.44 6.82
N GLY A 139 -13.46 -8.13 5.89
CA GLY A 139 -12.60 -7.51 4.89
C GLY A 139 -13.34 -6.63 3.88
N ARG A 140 -14.51 -7.08 3.44
CA ARG A 140 -15.33 -6.41 2.41
C ARG A 140 -15.81 -5.03 2.88
N ASP A 141 -16.32 -4.93 4.10
CA ASP A 141 -16.76 -3.65 4.67
C ASP A 141 -15.59 -2.69 4.83
N ARG A 142 -14.40 -3.19 5.19
CA ARG A 142 -13.19 -2.36 5.28
C ARG A 142 -12.78 -1.79 3.93
N PHE A 143 -12.86 -2.56 2.84
CA PHE A 143 -12.61 -2.03 1.50
C PHE A 143 -13.69 -1.03 1.07
N ARG A 144 -14.95 -1.28 1.44
CA ARG A 144 -16.07 -0.37 1.15
C ARG A 144 -15.92 1.00 1.77
N LEU A 145 -15.30 1.10 2.94
CA LEU A 145 -14.97 2.38 3.58
C LEU A 145 -13.95 3.22 2.79
N VAL A 146 -13.31 2.64 1.76
CA VAL A 146 -12.23 3.26 1.01
C VAL A 146 -12.64 3.51 -0.44
N SER A 147 -13.20 2.50 -1.13
CA SER A 147 -13.59 2.61 -2.53
C SER A 147 -14.57 1.51 -2.93
N ASP A 148 -15.65 1.88 -3.62
CA ASP A 148 -16.57 0.93 -4.24
C ASP A 148 -15.90 0.13 -5.37
N GLU A 149 -14.93 0.73 -6.07
CA GLU A 149 -14.14 0.05 -7.11
C GLU A 149 -13.28 -1.08 -6.52
N LEU A 150 -12.64 -0.82 -5.37
CA LEU A 150 -11.84 -1.84 -4.67
C LEU A 150 -12.73 -3.01 -4.23
N VAL A 151 -13.95 -2.72 -3.78
CA VAL A 151 -14.94 -3.77 -3.46
C VAL A 151 -15.32 -4.55 -4.71
N PHE A 152 -15.65 -3.87 -5.81
CA PHE A 152 -16.03 -4.52 -7.07
C PHE A 152 -14.94 -5.48 -7.55
N ILE A 153 -13.68 -5.02 -7.61
CA ILE A 153 -12.53 -5.85 -8.02
C ILE A 153 -12.36 -7.05 -7.07
N SER A 154 -12.44 -6.80 -5.76
CA SER A 154 -12.26 -7.85 -4.76
C SER A 154 -13.40 -8.88 -4.79
N ASP A 155 -14.64 -8.46 -5.05
CA ASP A 155 -15.79 -9.33 -5.23
C ASP A 155 -15.61 -10.19 -6.49
N GLN A 156 -15.09 -9.63 -7.59
CA GLN A 156 -14.77 -10.41 -8.80
C GLN A 156 -13.71 -11.48 -8.53
N ILE A 157 -12.61 -11.13 -7.87
CA ILE A 157 -11.55 -12.08 -7.50
C ILE A 157 -12.10 -13.14 -6.53
N TYR A 158 -12.95 -12.75 -5.58
CA TYR A 158 -13.58 -13.67 -4.66
C TYR A 158 -14.38 -14.76 -5.40
N GLU A 159 -15.20 -14.38 -6.38
CA GLU A 159 -15.99 -15.31 -7.18
C GLU A 159 -15.09 -16.17 -8.08
N GLU A 160 -14.10 -15.57 -8.76
CA GLU A 160 -13.11 -16.28 -9.59
C GLU A 160 -12.40 -17.40 -8.80
N VAL A 161 -11.88 -17.05 -7.63
CA VAL A 161 -11.12 -17.96 -6.78
C VAL A 161 -12.01 -19.02 -6.15
N ARG A 162 -13.27 -18.70 -5.85
CA ARG A 162 -14.25 -19.67 -5.36
C ARG A 162 -14.57 -20.74 -6.39
N GLU A 163 -14.60 -20.37 -7.67
CA GLU A 163 -14.85 -21.28 -8.79
C GLU A 163 -13.59 -22.05 -9.21
N SER A 164 -12.41 -21.45 -9.04
CA SER A 164 -11.14 -22.12 -9.32
C SER A 164 -10.83 -23.20 -8.27
N THR A 165 -10.90 -24.47 -8.64
CA THR A 165 -10.53 -25.63 -7.80
C THR A 165 -9.03 -25.80 -7.58
N VAL A 166 -8.21 -24.79 -7.92
CA VAL A 166 -6.74 -24.94 -8.01
C VAL A 166 -6.07 -24.88 -6.64
N PHE A 167 -6.56 -24.04 -5.72
CA PHE A 167 -5.93 -23.87 -4.39
C PHE A 167 -6.52 -24.75 -3.28
N SER A 168 -7.69 -25.38 -3.48
CA SER A 168 -8.21 -26.40 -2.55
C SER A 168 -7.25 -27.59 -2.46
N ASN A 169 -6.69 -27.98 -3.60
CA ASN A 169 -5.90 -29.20 -3.74
C ASN A 169 -4.50 -29.08 -3.12
N VAL A 170 -3.89 -27.89 -3.11
CA VAL A 170 -2.55 -27.70 -2.52
C VAL A 170 -2.62 -27.71 -1.00
N ASN A 171 -3.65 -27.10 -0.42
CA ASN A 171 -3.79 -27.00 1.03
C ASN A 171 -4.27 -28.34 1.64
N GLU A 172 -5.14 -29.08 0.96
CA GLU A 172 -5.50 -30.47 1.35
C GLU A 172 -4.28 -31.39 1.36
N ASN A 173 -3.42 -31.31 0.34
CA ASN A 173 -2.21 -32.12 0.27
C ASN A 173 -1.16 -31.74 1.34
N ALA A 174 -1.08 -30.47 1.73
CA ALA A 174 -0.21 -30.02 2.83
C ALA A 174 -0.72 -30.47 4.21
N VAL A 175 -2.05 -30.45 4.42
CA VAL A 175 -2.68 -30.95 5.66
C VAL A 175 -2.57 -32.48 5.76
N ALA A 176 -2.77 -33.21 4.66
CA ALA A 176 -2.64 -34.67 4.62
C ALA A 176 -1.22 -35.15 4.96
N LYS A 177 -0.19 -34.46 4.44
CA LYS A 177 1.22 -34.78 4.76
C LYS A 177 1.59 -34.53 6.22
N ASN A 178 0.98 -33.54 6.87
CA ASN A 178 1.24 -33.24 8.29
C ASN A 178 0.51 -34.18 9.26
N GLN A 179 -0.50 -34.92 8.81
CA GLN A 179 -1.21 -35.91 9.62
C GLN A 179 -0.59 -37.31 9.54
N THR A 180 0.17 -37.63 8.48
CA THR A 180 0.84 -38.93 8.31
C THR A 180 2.22 -39.02 8.97
N ASN A 181 2.77 -37.89 9.45
CA ASN A 181 4.06 -37.82 10.16
C ASN A 181 3.92 -37.71 11.70
N LYS A 182 2.79 -38.17 12.26
CA LYS A 182 2.60 -38.39 13.70
C LYS A 182 2.33 -39.87 13.97
#